data_AF-A0A6J5U6T8-F1
#
_entry.id   AF-A0A6J5U6T8-F1
#
_cell.length_a   1.000
_cell.length_b   1.000
_cell.length_c   1.000
_cell.angle_alpha   90.00
_cell.angle_beta   90.00
_cell.angle_gamma   90.00
#
_symmetry.space_group_name_H-M   'P 1'
#
loop_
_entity.id
_entity.type
_entity.pdbx_description
1 polymer ?
#
loop_
_entity_poly.entity_id
_entity_poly.type
_entity_poly.pdbx_seq_one_letter_code
_entity_poly.pdbx_strand_id
1 'polypeptide(L)'
;MEKMIKFPQMVGVDARDDLYSMLPSSIRSSLRARLRGVGFSASDPVLAAEWREALGRILGWLSPLAHNMIKWQSERSFEQQNLVPKTNVMLLQTLFFANKDKTEAAITELLVGLNYICRFEREMTAKALFECNNSINGLLNSQSSS
;
A
#
# COMPACT_ATOMS: atom_id res chain seq x y z
N MET A 1 -9.13 4.81 -0.94
CA MET A 1 -7.90 4.41 -0.23
C MET A 1 -8.17 3.56 1.02
N GLU A 2 -9.05 3.96 1.94
CA GLU A 2 -9.33 3.17 3.16
C GLU A 2 -9.71 1.70 2.91
N LYS A 3 -10.46 1.41 1.83
CA LYS A 3 -10.82 0.02 1.46
C LYS A 3 -9.60 -0.84 1.08
N MET A 4 -8.56 -0.28 0.49
CA MET A 4 -7.33 -1.01 0.12
C MET A 4 -6.46 -1.32 1.33
N ILE A 5 -6.54 -0.50 2.39
CA ILE A 5 -5.84 -0.72 3.65
C ILE A 5 -6.57 -1.75 4.51
N LYS A 6 -7.91 -1.74 4.47
CA LYS A 6 -8.76 -2.69 5.19
C LYS A 6 -8.80 -4.07 4.52
N PHE A 7 -8.70 -4.14 3.20
CA PHE A 7 -8.76 -5.37 2.43
C PHE A 7 -7.76 -5.39 1.26
N PRO A 8 -6.45 -5.39 1.55
CA PRO A 8 -5.42 -5.44 0.51
C PRO A 8 -5.56 -6.63 -0.46
N GLN A 9 -6.09 -7.75 0.02
CA GLN A 9 -6.38 -8.96 -0.75
C GLN A 9 -7.48 -8.80 -1.82
N MET A 10 -8.30 -7.74 -1.73
CA MET A 10 -9.37 -7.48 -2.70
C MET A 10 -8.91 -6.68 -3.91
N VAL A 11 -7.66 -6.22 -3.93
CA VAL A 11 -7.08 -5.57 -5.11
C VAL A 11 -6.72 -6.66 -6.12
N GLY A 12 -7.54 -6.80 -7.16
CA GLY A 12 -7.30 -7.74 -8.26
C GLY A 12 -5.94 -7.51 -8.92
N VAL A 13 -5.38 -8.56 -9.52
CA VAL A 13 -4.07 -8.52 -10.18
C VAL A 13 -4.00 -7.39 -11.21
N ASP A 14 -5.03 -7.23 -12.04
CA ASP A 14 -5.10 -6.19 -13.06
C ASP A 14 -5.11 -4.78 -12.44
N ALA A 15 -5.93 -4.56 -11.41
CA ALA A 15 -5.99 -3.28 -10.71
C ALA A 15 -4.66 -2.92 -10.03
N ARG A 16 -3.92 -3.91 -9.52
CA ARG A 16 -2.59 -3.71 -8.95
C ARG A 16 -1.57 -3.34 -10.03
N ASP A 17 -1.65 -3.99 -11.18
CA ASP A 17 -0.71 -3.76 -12.28
C ASP A 17 -0.94 -2.38 -12.92
N ASP A 18 -2.22 -1.97 -13.06
CA ASP A 18 -2.60 -0.61 -13.43
C ASP A 18 -2.05 0.42 -12.44
N LEU A 19 -2.27 0.21 -11.13
CA LEU A 19 -1.73 1.08 -10.08
C LEU A 19 -0.20 1.18 -10.14
N TYR A 20 0.48 0.06 -10.37
CA TYR A 20 1.94 0.06 -10.52
C TYR A 20 2.38 0.84 -11.76
N SER A 21 1.66 0.73 -12.88
CA SER A 21 1.94 1.48 -14.11
C SER A 21 1.80 2.99 -13.95
N MET A 22 0.89 3.43 -13.07
CA MET A 22 0.64 4.84 -12.76
C MET A 22 1.72 5.47 -11.87
N LEU A 23 2.65 4.69 -11.31
CA LEU A 23 3.72 5.21 -10.46
C LEU A 23 4.85 5.86 -11.28
N PRO A 24 5.43 6.98 -10.79
CA PRO A 24 6.67 7.53 -11.31
C PRO A 24 7.78 6.47 -11.46
N SER A 25 8.60 6.60 -12.50
CA SER A 25 9.69 5.66 -12.79
C SER A 25 10.70 5.55 -11.64
N SER A 26 10.95 6.64 -10.91
CA SER A 26 11.78 6.70 -9.71
C SER A 26 11.23 5.81 -8.59
N ILE A 27 9.94 5.95 -8.26
CA ILE A 27 9.27 5.12 -7.25
C ILE A 27 9.30 3.64 -7.65
N ARG A 28 8.99 3.32 -8.92
CA ARG A 28 9.05 1.93 -9.42
C ARG A 28 10.43 1.32 -9.27
N SER A 29 11.48 2.10 -9.55
CA SER A 29 12.88 1.67 -9.45
C SER A 29 13.29 1.44 -7.99
N SER A 30 13.00 2.38 -7.11
CA SER A 30 13.26 2.27 -5.66
C SER A 30 12.50 1.10 -5.04
N LEU A 31 11.22 0.92 -5.39
CA LEU A 31 10.41 -0.20 -4.93
C LEU A 31 10.99 -1.53 -5.40
N ARG A 32 11.39 -1.64 -6.67
CA ARG A 32 12.03 -2.85 -7.20
C ARG A 32 13.35 -3.15 -6.51
N ALA A 33 14.17 -2.14 -6.23
CA ALA A 33 15.43 -2.32 -5.50
C ALA A 33 15.18 -2.86 -4.09
N ARG A 34 14.19 -2.31 -3.38
CA ARG A 34 13.84 -2.74 -2.02
C ARG A 34 13.20 -4.13 -1.95
N LEU A 35 12.49 -4.54 -3.00
CA LEU A 35 11.85 -5.87 -3.07
C LEU A 35 12.77 -6.96 -3.65
N ARG A 36 13.93 -6.61 -4.23
CA ARG A 36 14.93 -7.58 -4.73
C ARG A 36 15.73 -8.13 -3.56
N GLY A 37 15.89 -9.46 -3.48
CA GLY A 37 16.66 -10.15 -2.43
C GLY A 37 15.90 -10.42 -1.12
N VAL A 38 14.68 -9.91 -1.04
CA VAL A 38 13.70 -10.11 0.04
C VAL A 38 13.09 -11.52 -0.13
N GLY A 39 13.88 -12.55 0.23
CA GLY A 39 13.41 -13.92 0.44
C GLY A 39 12.48 -13.92 1.65
N PHE A 40 11.21 -13.60 1.43
CA PHE A 40 10.31 -13.18 2.50
C PHE A 40 9.18 -14.18 2.68
N SER A 41 9.37 -15.06 3.66
CA SER A 41 8.25 -15.41 4.53
C SER A 41 7.87 -14.16 5.32
N ALA A 42 6.61 -13.79 5.26
CA ALA A 42 6.01 -12.80 6.14
C ALA A 42 5.24 -13.55 7.23
N SER A 43 5.95 -13.99 8.27
CA SER A 43 5.36 -14.78 9.36
C SER A 43 5.52 -14.16 10.73
N ASP A 44 6.22 -13.03 10.85
CA ASP A 44 6.42 -12.33 12.11
C ASP A 44 5.23 -11.38 12.40
N PRO A 45 4.40 -11.69 13.43
CA PRO A 45 3.27 -10.86 13.81
C PRO A 45 3.67 -9.54 14.47
N VAL A 46 4.83 -9.47 15.14
CA VAL A 46 5.33 -8.25 15.77
C VAL A 46 5.72 -7.26 14.68
N LEU A 47 6.51 -7.71 13.71
CA LEU A 47 6.86 -6.91 12.55
C LEU A 47 5.62 -6.47 11.76
N ALA A 48 4.59 -7.33 11.66
CA ALA A 48 3.31 -6.93 11.04
C ALA A 48 2.61 -5.81 11.81
N ALA A 49 2.63 -5.83 13.14
CA ALA A 49 2.07 -4.76 13.96
C ALA A 49 2.85 -3.44 13.79
N GLU A 50 4.17 -3.50 13.81
CA GLU A 50 5.05 -2.34 13.57
C GLU A 50 4.80 -1.73 12.18
N TRP A 51 4.66 -2.57 11.16
CA TRP A 51 4.30 -2.09 9.82
C TRP A 51 2.93 -1.42 9.81
N ARG A 52 1.91 -1.96 10.48
CA ARG A 52 0.58 -1.32 10.55
C ARG A 52 0.64 0.06 11.17
N GLU A 53 1.40 0.23 12.25
CA GLU A 53 1.61 1.53 12.89
C GLU A 53 2.37 2.49 11.97
N ALA A 54 3.46 2.02 11.36
CA ALA A 54 4.26 2.81 10.41
C ALA A 54 3.42 3.28 9.20
N LEU A 55 2.59 2.39 8.63
CA LEU A 55 1.67 2.73 7.55
C LEU A 55 0.70 3.84 7.96
N GLY A 56 0.16 3.77 9.20
CA GLY A 56 -0.70 4.83 9.75
C GLY A 56 0.01 6.19 9.81
N ARG A 57 1.25 6.21 10.31
CA ARG A 57 2.07 7.44 10.38
C ARG A 57 2.39 8.01 9.00
N ILE A 58 2.79 7.16 8.05
CA ILE A 58 3.11 7.57 6.67
C ILE A 58 1.87 8.14 5.99
N LEU A 59 0.70 7.50 6.14
CA LEU A 59 -0.55 8.00 5.59
C LEU A 59 -0.98 9.33 6.23
N GLY A 60 -0.81 9.47 7.55
CA GLY A 60 -1.04 10.73 8.24
C GLY A 60 -0.17 11.86 7.67
N TRP A 61 1.10 11.57 7.38
CA TRP A 61 2.03 12.52 6.77
C TRP A 61 1.69 12.85 5.30
N LEU A 62 1.27 11.86 4.51
CA LEU A 62 0.88 12.04 3.12
C LEU A 62 -0.50 12.70 2.94
N SER A 63 -1.37 12.63 3.96
CA SER A 63 -2.77 13.08 3.86
C SER A 63 -2.93 14.54 3.41
N PRO A 64 -2.23 15.53 4.02
CA PRO A 64 -2.34 16.93 3.58
C PRO A 64 -1.85 17.14 2.14
N LEU A 65 -0.80 16.42 1.75
CA LEU A 65 -0.28 16.48 0.39
C LEU A 65 -1.27 15.92 -0.62
N ALA A 66 -1.87 14.75 -0.33
CA ALA A 66 -2.88 14.14 -1.18
C ALA A 66 -4.13 15.03 -1.31
N HIS A 67 -4.60 15.64 -0.21
CA HIS A 67 -5.73 16.56 -0.24
C HIS A 67 -5.44 17.79 -1.11
N ASN A 68 -4.25 18.38 -0.98
CA ASN A 68 -3.83 19.51 -1.80
C ASN A 68 -3.71 19.14 -3.29
N MET A 69 -3.23 17.94 -3.62
CA MET A 69 -3.17 17.46 -5.01
C MET A 69 -4.56 17.26 -5.63
N ILE A 70 -5.51 16.71 -4.88
CA ILE A 70 -6.90 16.54 -5.34
C ILE A 70 -7.57 17.90 -5.58
N LYS A 71 -7.39 18.83 -4.63
CA LYS A 71 -7.91 20.20 -4.74
C LYS A 71 -7.33 20.91 -5.96
N TRP A 72 -6.01 20.83 -6.14
CA TRP A 72 -5.34 21.40 -7.31
C TRP A 72 -5.87 20.85 -8.63
N GLN A 73 -5.99 19.53 -8.73
CA GLN A 73 -6.41 18.88 -9.97
C GLN A 73 -7.86 19.28 -10.31
N SER A 74 -8.70 19.44 -9.29
CA SER A 74 -10.09 19.92 -9.42
C SER A 74 -10.15 21.38 -9.86
N GLU A 75 -9.36 22.26 -9.23
CA GLU A 75 -9.23 23.69 -9.58
C GLU A 75 -8.65 23.87 -10.98
N ARG A 76 -7.67 23.07 -11.40
CA ARG A 76 -7.11 23.12 -12.75
C ARG A 76 -8.10 22.61 -13.81
N SER A 77 -8.89 21.59 -13.49
CA SER A 77 -9.98 21.14 -14.37
C SER A 77 -11.04 22.24 -14.56
N PHE A 78 -11.20 23.12 -13.56
CA PHE A 78 -12.09 24.28 -13.61
C PHE A 78 -11.45 25.52 -14.27
N GLU A 79 -10.17 25.82 -14.00
CA GLU A 79 -9.42 26.92 -14.62
C GLU A 79 -9.01 26.63 -16.08
N GLN A 80 -8.91 25.37 -16.50
CA GLN A 80 -8.88 25.05 -17.93
C GLN A 80 -10.15 25.53 -18.66
N GLN A 81 -11.25 25.74 -17.93
CA GLN A 81 -12.47 26.37 -18.44
C GLN A 81 -12.50 27.89 -18.21
N ASN A 82 -11.66 28.45 -17.33
CA ASN A 82 -11.62 29.89 -16.99
C ASN A 82 -10.17 30.39 -16.81
N LEU A 83 -9.68 31.14 -17.80
CA LEU A 83 -8.32 31.69 -17.94
C LEU A 83 -7.92 32.67 -16.79
N VAL A 84 -7.46 32.19 -15.64
CA VAL A 84 -6.86 33.06 -14.59
C VAL A 84 -5.52 32.51 -14.06
N PRO A 85 -4.42 33.28 -13.98
CA PRO A 85 -3.09 32.72 -13.67
C PRO A 85 -2.64 32.78 -12.19
N LYS A 86 -3.45 33.26 -11.25
CA LYS A 86 -2.97 33.66 -9.91
C LYS A 86 -2.76 32.49 -8.93
N THR A 87 -3.41 31.35 -9.16
CA THR A 87 -3.35 30.14 -8.33
C THR A 87 -2.06 29.33 -8.53
N ASN A 88 -1.39 29.50 -9.68
CA ASN A 88 -0.22 28.69 -10.06
C ASN A 88 1.01 28.89 -9.17
N VAL A 89 1.19 30.06 -8.54
CA VAL A 89 2.40 30.38 -7.75
C VAL A 89 2.40 29.70 -6.37
N MET A 90 1.26 29.65 -5.67
CA MET A 90 1.15 28.96 -4.37
C MET A 90 1.28 27.44 -4.49
N LEU A 91 0.98 26.89 -5.66
CA LEU A 91 0.91 25.44 -5.86
C LEU A 91 2.21 24.84 -6.40
N LEU A 92 2.94 25.60 -7.21
CA LEU A 92 4.38 25.39 -7.42
C LEU A 92 5.13 25.44 -6.09
N GLN A 93 4.74 26.32 -5.17
CA GLN A 93 5.30 26.35 -3.81
C GLN A 93 4.97 25.09 -3.01
N THR A 94 3.76 24.51 -3.06
CA THR A 94 3.47 23.24 -2.36
C THR A 94 4.25 22.05 -2.92
N LEU A 95 4.39 21.94 -4.25
CA LEU A 95 5.25 20.94 -4.91
C LEU A 95 6.74 21.15 -4.63
N PHE A 96 7.16 22.40 -4.41
CA PHE A 96 8.52 22.76 -4.02
C PHE A 96 8.79 22.52 -2.52
N PHE A 97 7.79 22.72 -1.65
CA PHE A 97 7.90 22.51 -0.20
C PHE A 97 7.74 21.05 0.23
N ALA A 98 6.89 20.27 -0.45
CA ALA A 98 6.91 18.82 -0.34
C ALA A 98 8.15 18.33 -1.10
N ASN A 99 9.27 18.19 -0.39
CA ASN A 99 10.49 17.65 -0.96
C ASN A 99 10.14 16.37 -1.74
N LYS A 100 10.28 16.44 -3.07
CA LYS A 100 9.87 15.38 -3.99
C LYS A 100 10.49 14.05 -3.58
N ASP A 101 11.77 14.06 -3.21
CA ASP A 101 12.49 12.86 -2.79
C ASP A 101 11.91 12.29 -1.48
N LYS A 102 11.56 13.15 -0.51
CA LYS A 102 10.88 12.72 0.73
C LYS A 102 9.51 12.11 0.45
N THR A 103 8.78 12.69 -0.49
CA THR A 103 7.45 12.21 -0.88
C THR A 103 7.55 10.85 -1.56
N GLU A 104 8.43 10.71 -2.54
CA GLU A 104 8.66 9.46 -3.26
C GLU A 104 9.21 8.36 -2.34
N ALA A 105 10.07 8.72 -1.39
CA ALA A 105 10.55 7.81 -0.35
C ALA A 105 9.41 7.32 0.54
N ALA A 106 8.56 8.23 1.05
CA ALA A 106 7.41 7.88 1.88
C ALA A 106 6.42 6.98 1.13
N ILE A 107 6.14 7.26 -0.15
CA ILE A 107 5.30 6.39 -1.00
C ILE A 107 5.95 5.02 -1.19
N THR A 108 7.26 4.97 -1.45
CA THR A 108 7.99 3.69 -1.59
C THR A 108 7.93 2.86 -0.31
N GLU A 109 8.05 3.51 0.85
CA GLU A 109 8.00 2.86 2.15
C GLU A 109 6.60 2.34 2.50
N LEU A 110 5.57 3.12 2.17
CA LEU A 110 4.16 2.70 2.23
C LEU A 110 3.93 1.43 1.40
N LEU A 111 4.42 1.40 0.16
CA LEU A 111 4.21 0.26 -0.75
C LEU A 111 4.93 -1.00 -0.29
N VAL A 112 6.13 -0.89 0.29
CA VAL A 112 6.85 -2.03 0.88
C VAL A 112 6.12 -2.58 2.09
N GLY A 113 5.65 -1.71 2.99
CA GLY A 113 4.88 -2.13 4.17
C GLY A 113 3.57 -2.80 3.79
N LEU A 114 2.83 -2.25 2.81
CA LEU A 114 1.63 -2.88 2.28
C LEU A 114 1.94 -4.27 1.70
N ASN A 115 2.99 -4.40 0.88
CA ASN A 115 3.41 -5.70 0.34
C ASN A 115 3.72 -6.73 1.45
N TYR A 116 4.35 -6.31 2.55
CA TYR A 116 4.59 -7.18 3.70
C TYR A 116 3.28 -7.65 4.35
N ILE A 117 2.37 -6.72 4.68
CA ILE A 117 1.08 -7.04 5.31
C ILE A 117 0.24 -7.97 4.42
N CYS A 118 0.17 -7.71 3.11
CA CYS A 118 -0.55 -8.58 2.17
C CYS A 118 -0.03 -10.01 2.19
N ARG A 119 1.31 -10.18 2.25
CA ARG A 119 1.92 -11.50 2.32
C ARG A 119 1.66 -12.17 3.66
N PHE A 120 1.79 -11.41 4.76
CA PHE A 120 1.56 -11.91 6.11
C PHE A 120 0.16 -12.46 6.28
N GLU A 121 -0.87 -11.71 5.87
CA GLU A 121 -2.26 -12.15 5.95
C GLU A 121 -2.51 -13.42 5.12
N ARG A 122 -1.89 -13.54 3.94
CA ARG A 122 -1.98 -14.74 3.09
C ARG A 122 -1.30 -15.95 3.73
N GLU A 123 -0.11 -15.77 4.30
CA GLU A 123 0.62 -16.84 4.99
C GLU A 123 -0.14 -17.33 6.23
N MET A 124 -0.66 -16.41 7.05
CA MET A 124 -1.43 -16.76 8.24
C MET A 124 -2.76 -17.43 7.89
N THR A 125 -3.45 -16.97 6.84
CA THR A 125 -4.66 -17.63 6.33
C THR A 125 -4.36 -19.04 5.84
N ALA A 126 -3.26 -19.22 5.08
CA ALA A 126 -2.85 -20.53 4.59
C ALA A 126 -2.49 -21.50 5.74
N LYS A 127 -1.78 -21.01 6.77
CA LYS A 127 -1.47 -21.80 7.97
C LYS A 127 -2.73 -22.23 8.71
N ALA A 128 -3.66 -21.31 8.95
CA ALA A 128 -4.93 -21.62 9.62
C ALA A 128 -5.75 -22.66 8.84
N LEU A 129 -5.82 -22.54 7.51
CA LEU A 129 -6.48 -23.54 6.66
C LEU A 129 -5.82 -24.92 6.74
N PHE A 130 -4.48 -24.96 6.79
CA PHE A 130 -3.74 -26.22 6.92
C PHE A 130 -3.97 -26.88 8.28
N GLU A 131 -3.96 -26.10 9.37
CA GLU A 131 -4.26 -26.58 10.73
C GLU A 131 -5.70 -27.12 10.86
N CYS A 132 -6.68 -26.44 10.26
CA CYS A 132 -8.06 -26.91 10.20
C CYS A 132 -8.18 -28.24 9.47
N ASN A 133 -7.54 -28.38 8.30
CA ASN A 133 -7.57 -29.62 7.53
C ASN A 133 -6.93 -30.79 8.30
N ASN A 134 -5.81 -30.55 8.98
CA ASN A 134 -5.16 -31.58 9.80
C ASN A 134 -6.02 -31.98 11.01
N SER A 135 -6.69 -31.02 11.64
CA SER A 135 -7.60 -31.30 12.76
C SER A 135 -8.81 -32.14 12.32
N ILE A 136 -9.39 -31.83 11.15
CA ILE A 136 -10.50 -32.60 10.57
C ILE A 136 -10.05 -34.02 10.20
N ASN A 137 -8.89 -34.17 9.57
CA ASN A 137 -8.34 -35.48 9.24
C ASN A 137 -8.04 -36.33 10.49
N GLY A 138 -7.52 -35.70 11.56
CA GLY A 138 -7.31 -36.36 12.85
C GLY A 138 -8.62 -36.85 13.49
N LEU A 139 -9.68 -36.05 13.41
CA LEU A 139 -11.00 -36.42 13.92
C LEU A 139 -11.62 -37.58 13.13
N LEU A 140 -11.53 -37.56 11.79
CA LEU A 140 -12.06 -38.62 10.94
C LEU A 140 -11.32 -39.97 11.12
N ASN A 141 -10.01 -39.94 11.34
CA ASN A 141 -9.24 -41.15 11.64
C ASN A 141 -9.58 -41.76 13.01
N SER A 142 -9.98 -40.92 13.98
CA SER A 142 -10.40 -41.39 15.31
C SER A 142 -11.78 -42.07 15.31
N GLN A 143 -12.69 -41.68 14.40
CA GLN A 143 -14.01 -42.30 14.27
C GLN A 143 -14.03 -43.60 13.46
N SER A 144 -13.00 -43.85 12.65
CA SER A 144 -12.87 -45.07 11.83
C SER A 144 -12.10 -46.20 12.52
N SER A 145 -11.59 -45.95 13.74
CA SER A 145 -10.82 -46.90 14.55
C SER A 145 -11.61 -47.43 15.76
N SER A 146 -12.94 -47.24 15.81
CA SER A 146 -13.85 -47.74 16.85
C SER A 146 -14.83 -48.77 16.30
#